data_AF-A0A4S4BA36-F1
#
_entry.id   AF-A0A4S4BA36-F1
#
_cell.length_a   1.000
_cell.length_b   1.000
_cell.length_c   1.000
_cell.angle_alpha   90.00
_cell.angle_beta   90.00
_cell.angle_gamma   90.00
#
_symmetry.space_group_name_H-M   'P 1'
#
loop_
_entity.id
_entity.type
_entity.pdbx_description
1 polymer ?
#
loop_
_entity_poly.entity_id
_entity_poly.type
_entity_poly.pdbx_seq_one_letter_code
_entity_poly.pdbx_strand_id
1 'polypeptide(L)'
;MHLTIYGRRGGLNGMPVAAAQIDPQDGEVARRFRWYLGGRKGRYVMACTPTGTVLLHRLLLDARPGQRVGHRNGDALDNRRANLLVLD
;
A
#
# COMPACT_ATOMS: atom_id res chain seq x y z
N MET A 1 -10.08 -3.09 8.36
CA MET A 1 -9.47 -2.09 9.26
C MET A 1 -8.79 -0.99 8.46
N HIS A 2 -8.30 0.08 9.11
CA HIS A 2 -7.64 1.19 8.44
C HIS A 2 -6.16 1.31 8.84
N LEU A 3 -5.32 1.71 7.89
CA LEU A 3 -3.92 2.11 8.10
C LEU A 3 -3.79 3.60 7.84
N THR A 4 -3.12 4.32 8.74
CA THR A 4 -2.76 5.72 8.53
C THR A 4 -1.66 5.84 7.48
N ILE A 5 -1.89 6.66 6.46
CA ILE A 5 -0.93 6.93 5.39
C ILE A 5 -0.36 8.33 5.58
N TYR A 6 0.96 8.45 5.49
CA TYR A 6 1.68 9.68 5.75
C TYR A 6 2.16 10.36 4.47
N GLY A 7 2.24 11.68 4.49
CA GLY A 7 2.87 12.46 3.44
C GLY A 7 4.39 12.31 3.49
N ARG A 8 5.06 12.50 2.34
CA ARG A 8 6.53 12.44 2.21
C ARG A 8 7.13 13.67 1.51
N ARG A 9 6.30 14.59 1.01
CA ARG A 9 6.74 15.76 0.23
C ARG A 9 5.88 16.98 0.57
N GLY A 10 6.34 18.16 0.14
CA GLY A 10 5.55 19.39 0.14
C GLY A 10 5.09 19.85 1.53
N GLY A 11 5.97 19.79 2.54
CA GLY A 11 5.64 20.18 3.92
C GLY A 11 4.76 19.17 4.69
N LEU A 12 4.19 18.17 4.02
CA LEU A 12 3.36 17.12 4.62
C LEU A 12 4.18 15.93 5.13
N ASN A 13 5.51 16.05 5.21
CA ASN A 13 6.37 14.95 5.60
C ASN A 13 6.04 14.50 7.03
N GLY A 14 5.63 13.24 7.16
CA GLY A 14 5.25 12.66 8.45
C GLY A 14 3.85 13.05 8.95
N MET A 15 3.11 13.89 8.22
CA MET A 15 1.72 14.21 8.53
C MET A 15 0.78 13.13 7.99
N PRO A 16 -0.27 12.72 8.73
CA PRO A 16 -1.33 11.88 8.16
C PRO A 16 -2.01 12.60 6.98
N VAL A 17 -2.12 11.93 5.84
CA VAL A 17 -2.73 12.50 4.62
C VAL A 17 -3.85 11.64 4.04
N ALA A 18 -3.92 10.35 4.40
CA ALA A 18 -4.96 9.44 3.96
C ALA A 18 -5.11 8.24 4.90
N ALA A 19 -6.12 7.42 4.65
CA ALA A 19 -6.30 6.12 5.29
C ALA A 19 -6.46 5.04 4.21
N ALA A 20 -5.77 3.91 4.36
CA ALA A 20 -5.94 2.75 3.48
C ALA A 20 -6.78 1.67 4.17
N GLN A 21 -7.68 1.04 3.43
CA GLN A 21 -8.48 -0.08 3.90
C GLN A 21 -7.75 -1.40 3.66
N ILE A 22 -7.75 -2.28 4.66
CA ILE A 22 -7.23 -3.65 4.55
C ILE A 22 -8.17 -4.62 5.27
N ASP A 23 -8.03 -5.91 4.98
CA ASP A 23 -8.72 -6.93 5.76
C ASP A 23 -8.10 -7.05 7.17
N PRO A 24 -8.91 -7.34 8.21
CA PRO A 24 -8.40 -7.45 9.58
C PRO A 24 -7.24 -8.45 9.75
N GLN A 25 -7.30 -9.57 9.03
CA GLN A 25 -6.27 -10.64 9.08
C GLN A 25 -4.89 -10.17 8.61
N ASP A 26 -4.84 -9.15 7.75
CA ASP A 26 -3.60 -8.59 7.21
C ASP A 26 -2.99 -7.51 8.13
N GLY A 27 -3.62 -7.23 9.27
CA GLY A 27 -3.21 -6.17 10.19
C GLY A 27 -1.81 -6.34 10.77
N GLU A 28 -1.40 -7.56 11.08
CA GLU A 28 -0.07 -7.83 11.63
C GLU A 28 1.03 -7.55 10.61
N VAL A 29 0.90 -8.13 9.40
CA VAL A 29 1.88 -7.92 8.32
C VAL A 29 1.93 -6.45 7.87
N ALA A 30 0.78 -5.77 7.82
CA ALA A 30 0.71 -4.38 7.41
C ALA A 30 1.35 -3.42 8.43
N ARG A 31 1.30 -3.73 9.74
CA ARG A 31 1.88 -2.88 10.79
C ARG A 31 3.40 -2.90 10.86
N ARG A 32 4.07 -3.79 10.13
CA ARG A 32 5.54 -3.89 10.07
C ARG A 32 6.20 -2.64 9.46
N PHE A 33 5.43 -1.81 8.77
CA PHE A 33 5.96 -0.65 8.07
C PHE A 33 5.15 0.61 8.33
N ARG A 34 5.81 1.76 8.21
CA ARG A 34 5.14 3.06 8.07
C ARG A 34 4.85 3.30 6.58
N TRP A 35 3.60 3.65 6.28
CA TRP A 35 3.12 3.76 4.91
C TRP A 35 3.01 5.21 4.44
N TYR A 36 3.25 5.41 3.15
CA TYR A 36 3.23 6.70 2.48
C TYR A 36 2.53 6.61 1.13
N LEU A 37 2.01 7.73 0.63
CA LEU A 37 1.59 7.84 -0.76
C LEU A 37 2.82 7.94 -1.67
N GLY A 38 2.84 7.13 -2.74
CA GLY A 38 3.93 7.12 -3.70
C GLY A 38 3.69 6.23 -4.91
N GLY A 39 4.78 5.77 -5.53
CA GLY A 39 4.74 5.08 -6.83
C GLY A 39 4.36 5.99 -7.99
N ARG A 40 4.04 5.39 -9.15
CA ARG A 40 3.73 6.13 -10.38
C ARG A 40 2.49 7.01 -10.18
N LYS A 41 2.64 8.32 -10.39
CA LYS A 41 1.61 9.36 -10.15
C LYS A 41 1.18 9.50 -8.67
N GLY A 42 1.93 8.95 -7.71
CA GLY A 42 1.65 9.11 -6.27
C GLY A 42 0.39 8.39 -5.77
N ARG A 43 -0.10 7.38 -6.50
CA ARG A 43 -1.38 6.72 -6.20
C ARG A 43 -1.27 5.52 -5.27
N TYR A 44 -0.11 4.90 -5.14
CA TYR A 44 0.02 3.66 -4.37
C TYR A 44 0.43 3.91 -2.93
N VAL A 45 -0.03 3.02 -2.05
CA VAL A 45 0.46 2.90 -0.68
C VAL A 45 1.78 2.14 -0.68
N MET A 46 2.85 2.79 -0.22
CA MET A 46 4.20 2.24 -0.23
C MET A 46 4.97 2.52 1.06
N ALA A 47 5.94 1.66 1.35
CA ALA A 47 6.94 1.85 2.39
C ALA A 47 8.34 1.87 1.77
N CYS A 48 9.24 2.64 2.37
CA CYS A 48 10.66 2.66 2.00
C CYS A 48 11.44 1.88 3.03
N THR A 49 12.19 0.89 2.57
CA THR A 49 13.06 0.05 3.39
C THR A 49 14.49 0.14 2.87
N PRO A 50 15.51 -0.24 3.65
CA PRO A 50 16.90 -0.26 3.18
C PRO A 50 17.12 -1.11 1.92
N THR A 51 16.31 -2.16 1.73
CA THR A 51 16.38 -3.08 0.60
C THR A 51 15.50 -2.68 -0.58
N GLY A 52 14.74 -1.57 -0.47
CA GLY A 52 13.94 -1.04 -1.56
C GLY A 52 12.52 -0.63 -1.14
N THR A 53 11.67 -0.49 -2.16
CA THR A 53 10.27 -0.08 -1.98
C THR A 53 9.36 -1.28 -1.81
N VAL A 54 8.53 -1.26 -0.76
CA VAL A 54 7.46 -2.23 -0.55
C VAL A 54 6.13 -1.59 -0.93
N LEU A 55 5.34 -2.27 -1.75
CA LEU A 55 3.98 -1.83 -2.11
C LEU A 55 2.96 -2.62 -1.30
N LEU A 56 2.02 -1.94 -0.64
CA LEU A 56 1.07 -2.58 0.25
C LEU A 56 0.26 -3.68 -0.47
N HIS A 57 -0.35 -3.34 -1.61
CA HIS A 57 -1.14 -4.28 -2.40
C HIS A 57 -0.36 -5.53 -2.83
N ARG A 58 0.97 -5.44 -3.02
CA ARG A 58 1.81 -6.61 -3.33
C ARG A 58 2.12 -7.44 -2.09
N LEU A 59 2.44 -6.77 -0.99
CA LEU A 59 2.77 -7.41 0.29
C LEU A 59 1.60 -8.27 0.78
N LEU A 60 0.37 -7.77 0.68
CA LEU A 60 -0.82 -8.47 1.18
C LEU A 60 -1.18 -9.74 0.38
N LEU A 61 -0.76 -9.81 -0.89
CA LEU A 61 -0.94 -10.99 -1.74
C LEU A 61 0.30 -11.88 -1.83
N ASP A 62 1.38 -11.53 -1.12
CA ASP A 62 2.69 -12.19 -1.26
C ASP A 62 3.14 -12.30 -2.73
N ALA A 63 2.98 -11.21 -3.48
CA ALA A 63 3.18 -11.20 -4.92
C ALA A 63 4.67 -11.37 -5.29
N ARG A 64 4.97 -12.42 -6.05
CA ARG A 64 6.31 -12.79 -6.51
C ARG A 64 6.93 -11.73 -7.42
N PRO A 65 8.28 -11.67 -7.53
CA PRO A 65 8.94 -10.83 -8.52
C PRO A 65 8.34 -11.04 -9.92
N GLY A 66 8.11 -9.95 -10.64
CA GLY A 66 7.49 -9.97 -11.98
C GLY A 66 5.95 -9.98 -11.99
N GLN A 67 5.27 -10.54 -10.99
CA GLN A 67 3.81 -10.53 -10.96
C GLN A 67 3.26 -9.10 -10.84
N ARG A 68 2.23 -8.75 -11.60
CA ARG A 68 1.56 -7.46 -11.45
C ARG A 68 0.34 -7.63 -10.56
N VAL A 69 0.04 -6.63 -9.74
CA VAL A 69 -1.16 -6.64 -8.89
C VAL A 69 -1.93 -5.35 -9.15
N GLY A 70 -3.24 -5.48 -9.34
CA GLY A 70 -4.16 -4.39 -9.59
C GLY A 70 -5.27 -4.30 -8.56
N HIS A 71 -6.02 -3.19 -8.63
CA HIS A 71 -7.19 -2.90 -7.82
C HIS A 71 -8.44 -2.95 -8.70
N ARG A 72 -9.43 -3.77 -8.35
CA ARG A 72 -10.66 -3.98 -9.16
C ARG A 72 -11.45 -2.68 -9.33
N ASN A 73 -11.60 -1.92 -8.25
CA ASN A 73 -12.33 -0.65 -8.23
C ASN A 73 -11.51 0.57 -8.68
N GLY A 74 -10.23 0.39 -9.02
CA GLY A 74 -9.32 1.49 -9.37
C GLY A 74 -8.87 2.38 -8.21
N ASP A 75 -9.35 2.14 -6.98
CA ASP A 75 -8.92 2.84 -5.77
C ASP A 75 -7.73 2.13 -5.12
N ALA A 76 -6.58 2.80 -5.15
CA ALA A 76 -5.33 2.27 -4.60
C ALA A 76 -5.23 2.38 -3.07
N LEU A 77 -6.17 3.05 -2.40
CA LEU A 77 -6.31 3.04 -0.94
C LEU A 77 -7.13 1.86 -0.44
N ASP A 78 -7.95 1.24 -1.29
CA ASP A 78 -8.69 0.02 -0.94
C ASP A 78 -7.84 -1.23 -1.20
N ASN A 79 -7.10 -1.65 -0.18
CA ASN A 79 -6.19 -2.79 -0.23
C ASN A 79 -6.81 -4.04 0.44
N ARG A 80 -8.13 -4.13 0.56
CA ARG A 80 -8.81 -5.38 0.96
C ARG A 80 -8.58 -6.43 -0.12
N ARG A 81 -8.34 -7.69 0.27
CA ARG A 81 -7.99 -8.77 -0.68
C ARG A 81 -9.04 -8.97 -1.75
N ALA A 82 -10.32 -8.82 -1.41
CA ALA A 82 -11.41 -8.90 -2.38
C ALA A 82 -11.28 -7.86 -3.53
N ASN A 83 -10.61 -6.73 -3.29
CA ASN A 83 -10.35 -5.69 -4.28
C ASN A 83 -9.02 -5.88 -5.02
N LEU A 84 -8.14 -6.79 -4.58
CA LEU A 84 -6.85 -7.03 -5.20
C LEU A 84 -6.91 -8.21 -6.18
N LEU A 85 -6.12 -8.12 -7.25
CA LEU A 85 -5.97 -9.22 -8.20
C LEU A 85 -4.55 -9.31 -8.76
N VAL A 86 -4.05 -10.53 -8.94
CA VAL A 86 -2.83 -10.75 -9.73
C VAL A 86 -3.22 -10.65 -11.20
N LEU A 87 -2.45 -9.86 -11.94
CA LEU A 87 -2.57 -9.64 -13.37
C LEU A 87 -1.50 -10.47 -14.09
N ASP A 88 -1.91 -11.09 -15.19
CA ASP A 88 -1.01 -11.73 -16.15
C ASP A 88 -0.31 -10.69 -17.07
#